data_AF-A0A6P0JX71-F1
#
_entry.id   AF-A0A6P0JX71-F1
#
_cell.length_a   1.000
_cell.length_b   1.000
_cell.length_c   1.000
_cell.angle_alpha   90.00
_cell.angle_beta   90.00
_cell.angle_gamma   90.00
#
_symmetry.space_group_name_H-M   'P 1'
#
loop_
_entity.id
_entity.type
_entity.pdbx_description
1 polymer ?
#
loop_
_entity_poly.entity_id
_entity_poly.type
_entity_poly.pdbx_seq_one_letter_code
_entity_poly.pdbx_strand_id
1 'polypeptide(L)'
;PDAKQVDVTVDAESNTLEIVAETESMSRFLAILEELQSQAGPSRQIRLVELRQSKVSQVASFMQELLVTSSAMKQHGGPMPTFEAIESTNSLLISATPEDWAVIDPLIKSLDTADGQQRPPLRIMKLRSTDASNIAAVLQQSFDERPAAERATKPVDIRADASTNTLIVAAHQDVLPEVEQIVSDLNDAQAIDSEGRGIQIFPLRVARAEELARTIDQMYPEPPMPVDSRGRPRPDLRQGKEIFVRADVATNSLIVDAPSARLAGFEQLVKELDRAKATEDVEVRTYQLKRADLESVQSTLRELADRNALGATGRTPVTISAELRGQSLIVSGPVPSPQPASACGYPPCPSSPRRG
;
A
#
# COMPACT_ATOMS: atom_id res chain seq x y z
N PRO A 1 66.97 -8.40 -1.46
CA PRO A 1 66.28 -7.29 -0.75
C PRO A 1 66.89 -5.95 -1.19
N ASP A 2 66.04 -5.00 -1.54
CA ASP A 2 66.30 -3.62 -1.98
C ASP A 2 66.71 -3.41 -3.45
N ALA A 3 65.71 -3.53 -4.34
CA ALA A 3 65.72 -2.87 -5.63
C ALA A 3 65.37 -1.39 -5.46
N LYS A 4 66.22 -0.54 -6.05
CA LYS A 4 66.41 0.90 -5.87
C LYS A 4 65.21 1.75 -6.33
N GLN A 5 65.00 2.86 -5.61
CA GLN A 5 63.96 3.87 -5.87
C GLN A 5 64.06 4.48 -7.28
N VAL A 6 62.90 4.73 -7.90
CA VAL A 6 62.76 5.62 -9.06
C VAL A 6 62.76 7.05 -8.53
N ASP A 7 63.63 7.91 -9.05
CA ASP A 7 63.67 9.33 -8.68
C ASP A 7 62.94 10.14 -9.76
N VAL A 8 61.96 10.95 -9.36
CA VAL A 8 61.10 11.72 -10.26
C VAL A 8 61.14 13.18 -9.83
N THR A 9 61.66 14.03 -10.71
CA THR A 9 61.65 15.48 -10.53
C THR A 9 60.64 16.11 -11.48
N VAL A 10 59.75 16.94 -10.94
CA VAL A 10 58.73 17.66 -11.72
C VAL A 10 59.17 19.10 -11.86
N ASP A 11 59.39 19.54 -13.10
CA ASP A 11 59.49 20.96 -13.40
C ASP A 11 58.09 21.50 -13.71
N ALA A 12 57.52 22.23 -12.75
CA ALA A 12 56.18 22.80 -12.84
C ALA A 12 56.09 23.99 -13.81
N GLU A 13 57.20 24.66 -14.14
CA GLU A 13 57.19 25.80 -15.07
C GLU A 13 57.16 25.33 -16.53
N SER A 14 57.88 24.25 -16.85
CA SER A 14 57.90 23.67 -18.20
C SER A 14 56.93 22.49 -18.39
N ASN A 15 56.28 22.05 -17.30
CA ASN A 15 55.41 20.88 -17.26
C ASN A 15 56.11 19.61 -17.79
N THR A 16 57.39 19.44 -17.44
CA THR A 16 58.21 18.29 -17.82
C THR A 16 58.52 17.42 -16.59
N LEU A 17 58.60 16.11 -16.83
CA LEU A 17 58.96 15.11 -15.82
C LEU A 17 60.34 14.54 -16.17
N GLU A 18 61.32 14.80 -15.30
CA GLU A 18 62.63 14.16 -15.38
C GLU A 18 62.64 12.92 -14.49
N ILE A 19 62.91 11.77 -15.09
CA ILE A 19 62.83 10.47 -14.40
C ILE A 19 64.17 9.77 -14.55
N VAL A 20 64.75 9.35 -13.42
CA VAL A 20 65.99 8.59 -13.37
C VAL A 20 65.72 7.24 -12.70
N ALA A 21 65.87 6.16 -13.47
CA ALA A 21 65.64 4.79 -12.99
C ALA A 21 66.48 3.77 -13.76
N GLU A 22 66.68 2.60 -13.14
CA GLU A 22 67.24 1.42 -13.83
C GLU A 22 66.24 0.89 -14.90
N THR A 23 66.75 0.25 -15.96
CA THR A 23 65.97 -0.10 -17.18
C THR A 23 64.69 -0.88 -16.88
N GLU A 24 64.73 -1.82 -15.93
CA GLU A 24 63.57 -2.63 -15.55
C GLU A 24 62.50 -1.77 -14.85
N SER A 25 62.90 -0.90 -13.93
CA SER A 25 62.01 0.03 -13.22
C SER A 25 61.45 1.12 -14.14
N MET A 26 62.25 1.61 -15.08
CA MET A 26 61.80 2.56 -16.11
C MET A 26 60.69 1.95 -16.97
N SER A 27 60.83 0.69 -17.37
CA SER A 27 59.81 0.01 -18.19
C SER A 27 58.47 -0.13 -17.46
N ARG A 28 58.48 -0.46 -16.16
CA ARG A 28 57.27 -0.49 -15.32
C ARG A 28 56.65 0.89 -15.15
N PHE A 29 57.48 1.92 -14.95
CA PHE A 29 57.01 3.29 -14.81
C PHE A 29 56.34 3.78 -16.10
N LEU A 30 56.95 3.54 -17.27
CA LEU A 30 56.37 3.91 -18.56
C LEU A 30 55.03 3.19 -18.82
N ALA A 31 54.92 1.91 -18.47
CA ALA A 31 53.65 1.18 -18.59
C ALA A 31 52.54 1.79 -17.71
N ILE A 32 52.87 2.19 -16.47
CA ILE A 32 51.92 2.88 -15.58
C ILE A 32 51.60 4.30 -16.08
N LEU A 33 52.60 5.01 -16.62
CA LEU A 33 52.38 6.34 -17.19
C LEU A 33 51.45 6.28 -18.41
N GLU A 34 51.62 5.28 -19.27
CA GLU A 34 50.75 5.04 -20.43
C GLU A 34 49.34 4.64 -19.97
N GLU A 35 49.23 3.80 -18.94
CA GLU A 35 47.95 3.48 -18.29
C GLU A 35 47.28 4.73 -17.69
N LEU A 36 48.03 5.59 -17.01
CA LEU A 36 47.51 6.84 -16.45
C LEU A 36 47.14 7.86 -17.53
N GLN A 37 47.90 7.96 -18.62
CA GLN A 37 47.56 8.80 -19.77
C GLN A 37 46.31 8.28 -20.48
N SER A 38 46.09 6.96 -20.49
CA SER A 38 44.83 6.39 -20.99
C SER A 38 43.63 6.69 -20.08
N GLN A 39 43.85 6.94 -18.78
CA GLN A 39 42.80 7.35 -17.83
C GLN A 39 42.56 8.87 -17.81
N ALA A 40 43.56 9.67 -18.15
CA ALA A 40 43.40 11.10 -18.41
C ALA A 40 42.75 11.28 -19.80
N GLY A 41 41.45 10.97 -19.87
CA GLY A 41 40.67 10.95 -21.11
C GLY A 41 40.80 12.22 -21.96
N PRO A 42 40.37 12.16 -23.24
CA PRO A 42 40.58 13.22 -24.22
C PRO A 42 40.12 14.60 -23.73
N SER A 43 40.84 15.65 -24.14
CA SER A 43 40.52 17.03 -23.74
C SER A 43 39.13 17.46 -24.20
N ARG A 44 38.42 18.22 -23.36
CA ARG A 44 37.09 18.75 -23.66
C ARG A 44 37.16 19.74 -24.81
N GLN A 45 36.34 19.52 -25.83
CA GLN A 45 36.10 20.49 -26.88
C GLN A 45 34.85 21.29 -26.53
N ILE A 46 34.96 22.62 -26.60
CA ILE A 46 33.83 23.52 -26.42
C ILE A 46 33.24 23.80 -27.81
N ARG A 47 31.94 23.55 -27.97
CA ARG A 47 31.19 23.84 -29.19
C ARG A 47 29.91 24.59 -28.86
N LEU A 48 29.58 25.56 -29.71
CA LEU A 48 28.31 26.28 -29.66
C LEU A 48 27.37 25.67 -30.70
N VAL A 49 26.16 25.30 -30.29
CA VAL A 49 25.13 24.73 -31.16
C VAL A 49 23.90 25.63 -31.15
N GLU A 50 23.53 26.17 -32.30
CA GLU A 50 22.32 26.98 -32.46
C GLU A 50 21.09 26.07 -32.61
N LEU A 51 20.02 26.38 -31.87
CA LEU A 51 18.74 25.66 -31.94
C LEU A 51 17.74 26.46 -32.78
N ARG A 52 17.05 25.79 -33.69
CA ARG A 52 16.13 26.43 -34.64
C ARG A 52 14.67 26.38 -34.21
N GLN A 53 14.25 25.31 -33.53
CA GLN A 53 12.84 25.03 -33.24
C GLN A 53 12.58 24.95 -31.73
N SER A 54 13.55 24.45 -30.97
CA SER A 54 13.42 24.26 -29.52
C SER A 54 14.01 25.41 -28.71
N LYS A 55 13.43 25.68 -27.52
CA LYS A 55 13.92 26.69 -26.59
C LYS A 55 15.17 26.15 -25.89
N VAL A 56 16.27 26.89 -25.94
CA VAL A 56 17.56 26.49 -25.36
C VAL A 56 17.47 26.13 -23.87
N SER A 57 16.63 26.84 -23.10
CA SER A 57 16.46 26.59 -21.66
C SER A 57 15.84 25.22 -21.36
N GLN A 58 14.89 24.76 -22.18
CA GLN A 58 14.25 23.44 -22.04
C GLN A 58 15.21 22.32 -22.43
N VAL A 59 15.92 22.50 -23.56
CA VAL A 59 16.91 21.51 -24.03
C VAL A 59 18.06 21.39 -23.05
N ALA A 60 18.58 22.50 -22.52
CA ALA A 60 19.64 22.48 -21.51
C ALA A 60 19.20 21.75 -20.23
N SER A 61 17.99 22.03 -19.73
CA SER A 61 17.46 21.38 -18.52
C SER A 61 17.33 19.87 -18.71
N PHE A 62 16.79 19.44 -19.86
CA PHE A 62 16.65 18.03 -20.20
C PHE A 62 18.01 17.32 -20.31
N MET A 63 18.99 17.95 -20.99
CA MET A 63 20.34 17.38 -21.13
C MET A 63 21.07 17.30 -19.79
N GLN A 64 20.89 18.27 -18.89
CA GLN A 64 21.42 18.23 -17.53
C GLN A 64 20.78 17.11 -16.70
N GLU A 65 19.46 16.93 -16.79
CA GLU A 65 18.74 15.84 -16.10
C GLU A 65 19.17 14.46 -16.64
N LEU A 66 19.38 14.36 -17.95
CA LEU A 66 19.91 13.17 -18.59
C LEU A 66 21.29 12.80 -18.03
N LEU A 67 22.18 13.77 -17.78
CA LEU A 67 23.50 13.48 -17.17
C LEU A 67 23.41 12.97 -15.74
N VAL A 68 22.45 13.47 -14.96
CA VAL A 68 22.24 13.03 -13.58
C VAL A 68 21.72 11.58 -13.57
N THR A 69 20.78 11.28 -14.45
CA THR A 69 20.07 10.00 -14.49
C THR A 69 20.86 8.92 -15.25
N SER A 70 21.59 9.29 -16.30
CA SER A 70 22.34 8.34 -17.14
C SER A 70 23.74 8.08 -16.59
N SER A 71 23.93 6.88 -16.06
CA SER A 71 25.25 6.35 -15.71
C SER A 71 26.05 5.90 -16.94
N ALA A 72 25.43 5.85 -18.13
CA ALA A 72 26.09 5.54 -19.39
C ALA A 72 27.21 6.54 -19.74
N MET A 73 27.01 7.83 -19.44
CA MET A 73 28.03 8.87 -19.64
C MET A 73 29.12 8.85 -18.55
N LYS A 74 28.87 8.18 -17.41
CA LYS A 74 29.89 7.96 -16.35
C LYS A 74 30.84 6.81 -16.68
N GLN A 75 30.44 5.89 -17.56
CA GLN A 75 31.23 4.71 -17.91
C GLN A 75 32.34 5.00 -18.93
N HIS A 76 32.25 6.10 -19.68
CA HIS A 76 33.21 6.44 -20.73
C HIS A 76 34.54 7.01 -20.19
N GLY A 77 34.68 7.20 -18.88
CA GLY A 77 35.94 7.62 -18.26
C GLY A 77 36.42 9.00 -18.73
N GLY A 78 36.06 10.05 -18.01
CA GLY A 78 36.47 11.41 -18.37
C GLY A 78 35.68 12.48 -17.61
N PRO A 79 36.06 13.76 -17.76
CA PRO A 79 35.28 14.85 -17.18
C PRO A 79 33.90 14.92 -17.82
N MET A 80 32.85 14.90 -17.00
CA MET A 80 31.46 14.98 -17.45
C MET A 80 31.23 16.18 -18.39
N PRO A 81 30.40 16.01 -19.43
CA PRO A 81 30.07 17.13 -20.29
C PRO A 81 29.23 18.15 -19.52
N THR A 82 29.36 19.42 -19.90
CA THR A 82 28.60 20.53 -19.31
C THR A 82 27.78 21.22 -20.37
N PHE A 83 26.57 21.61 -20.01
CA PHE A 83 25.60 22.26 -20.89
C PHE A 83 25.21 23.62 -20.30
N GLU A 84 25.45 24.70 -21.05
CA GLU A 84 25.09 26.07 -20.66
C GLU A 84 24.23 26.72 -21.75
N ALA A 85 23.09 27.29 -21.35
CA ALA A 85 22.15 27.91 -22.26
C ALA A 85 22.49 29.39 -22.48
N ILE A 86 22.66 29.78 -23.74
CA ILE A 86 22.79 31.19 -24.14
C ILE A 86 21.47 31.64 -24.76
N GLU A 87 20.62 32.27 -23.95
CA GLU A 87 19.26 32.66 -24.34
C GLU A 87 19.24 33.74 -25.44
N SER A 88 20.21 34.66 -25.43
CA SER A 88 20.27 35.78 -26.38
C SER A 88 20.42 35.33 -27.84
N THR A 89 21.07 34.20 -28.08
CA THR A 89 21.28 33.62 -29.41
C THR A 89 20.55 32.28 -29.61
N ASN A 90 19.73 31.87 -28.63
CA ASN A 90 19.10 30.55 -28.57
C ASN A 90 20.08 29.41 -28.88
N SER A 91 21.27 29.46 -28.27
CA SER A 91 22.38 28.54 -28.55
C SER A 91 22.81 27.80 -27.30
N LEU A 92 23.10 26.50 -27.43
CA LEU A 92 23.58 25.66 -26.35
C LEU A 92 25.11 25.57 -26.43
N LEU A 93 25.79 26.06 -25.40
CA LEU A 93 27.24 25.90 -25.24
C LEU A 93 27.52 24.56 -24.57
N ILE A 94 28.34 23.74 -25.21
CA ILE A 94 28.60 22.37 -24.76
C ILE A 94 30.09 22.14 -24.68
N SER A 95 30.55 21.70 -23.51
CA SER A 95 31.91 21.24 -23.29
C SER A 95 31.87 19.74 -23.10
N ALA A 96 32.35 18.97 -24.07
CA ALA A 96 32.26 17.52 -24.08
C ALA A 96 33.50 16.90 -24.74
N THR A 97 33.75 15.62 -24.47
CA THR A 97 34.79 14.88 -25.19
C THR A 97 34.34 14.57 -26.62
N PRO A 98 35.26 14.26 -27.56
CA PRO A 98 34.89 13.86 -28.92
C PRO A 98 33.97 12.63 -28.97
N GLU A 99 34.10 11.72 -28.01
CA GLU A 99 33.28 10.50 -27.90
C GLU A 99 31.86 10.83 -27.45
N ASP A 100 31.71 11.65 -26.40
CA ASP A 100 30.41 12.16 -25.94
C ASP A 100 29.69 12.94 -27.04
N TRP A 101 30.44 13.66 -27.88
CA TRP A 101 29.87 14.43 -28.97
C TRP A 101 29.16 13.57 -30.01
N ALA A 102 29.63 12.34 -30.24
CA ALA A 102 28.98 11.39 -31.15
C ALA A 102 27.59 10.97 -30.66
N VAL A 103 27.33 11.06 -29.36
CA VAL A 103 26.03 10.75 -28.73
C VAL A 103 25.18 12.00 -28.56
N ILE A 104 25.79 13.12 -28.15
CA ILE A 104 25.11 14.38 -27.86
C ILE A 104 24.53 15.02 -29.14
N ASP A 105 25.28 15.04 -30.25
CA ASP A 105 24.84 15.68 -31.50
C ASP A 105 23.52 15.11 -32.06
N PRO A 106 23.33 13.77 -32.22
CA PRO A 106 22.05 13.23 -32.67
C PRO A 106 20.92 13.44 -31.67
N LEU A 107 21.20 13.42 -30.36
CA LEU A 107 20.21 13.72 -29.33
C LEU A 107 19.70 15.16 -29.43
N ILE A 108 20.60 16.13 -29.55
CA ILE A 108 20.22 17.54 -29.72
C ILE A 108 19.42 17.73 -31.00
N LYS A 109 19.83 17.11 -32.11
CA LYS A 109 19.06 17.17 -33.37
C LYS A 109 17.67 16.57 -33.24
N SER A 110 17.51 15.50 -32.46
CA SER A 110 16.19 14.92 -32.18
C SER A 110 15.32 15.82 -31.30
N LEU A 111 15.94 16.59 -30.39
CA LEU A 111 15.26 17.52 -29.49
C LEU A 111 14.98 18.88 -30.15
N ASP A 112 15.77 19.30 -31.13
CA ASP A 112 15.54 20.50 -31.97
C ASP A 112 14.59 20.21 -33.14
N THR A 113 13.60 19.36 -32.89
CA THR A 113 12.47 19.13 -33.79
C THR A 113 11.23 19.86 -33.27
N ALA A 114 10.30 20.18 -34.17
CA ALA A 114 9.11 20.97 -33.88
C ALA A 114 8.20 20.37 -32.79
N ASP A 115 8.40 19.09 -32.46
CA ASP A 115 7.67 18.35 -31.44
C ASP A 115 8.22 18.55 -30.00
N GLY A 116 9.38 19.20 -29.82
CA GLY A 116 9.98 19.45 -28.51
C GLY A 116 9.25 20.50 -27.65
N GLN A 117 8.48 21.39 -28.26
CA GLN A 117 7.79 22.51 -27.60
C GLN A 117 6.44 22.15 -26.97
N GLN A 118 5.88 20.99 -27.28
CA GLN A 118 4.51 20.61 -26.92
C GLN A 118 4.43 19.21 -26.33
N ARG A 119 5.37 18.82 -25.46
CA ARG A 119 5.09 17.63 -24.62
C ARG A 119 4.19 18.07 -23.47
N PRO A 120 2.90 17.70 -23.50
CA PRO A 120 2.01 18.02 -22.40
C PRO A 120 2.52 17.44 -21.06
N PRO A 121 2.11 18.02 -19.92
CA PRO A 121 2.45 17.48 -18.61
C PRO A 121 2.04 16.01 -18.51
N LEU A 122 2.96 15.20 -17.98
CA LEU A 122 2.75 13.77 -17.77
C LEU A 122 2.17 13.52 -16.38
N ARG A 123 1.12 12.69 -16.34
CA ARG A 123 0.42 12.30 -15.12
C ARG A 123 0.32 10.79 -15.04
N ILE A 124 0.65 10.26 -13.87
CA ILE A 124 0.60 8.83 -13.58
C ILE A 124 -0.64 8.58 -12.70
N MET A 125 -1.54 7.71 -13.17
CA MET A 125 -2.82 7.43 -12.54
C MET A 125 -2.97 5.92 -12.28
N LYS A 126 -3.07 5.52 -11.01
CA LYS A 126 -3.22 4.12 -10.64
C LYS A 126 -4.69 3.69 -10.72
N LEU A 127 -4.96 2.56 -11.37
CA LEU A 127 -6.30 1.97 -11.44
C LEU A 127 -6.50 0.94 -10.32
N ARG A 128 -7.72 0.87 -9.79
CA ARG A 128 -8.08 -0.05 -8.69
C ARG A 128 -8.61 -1.38 -9.19
N SER A 129 -9.58 -1.36 -10.12
CA SER A 129 -10.32 -2.57 -10.50
C SER A 129 -10.32 -2.87 -12.00
N THR A 130 -9.94 -1.90 -12.84
CA THR A 130 -10.05 -2.03 -14.30
C THR A 130 -8.69 -2.25 -14.96
N ASP A 131 -8.66 -3.01 -16.05
CA ASP A 131 -7.45 -3.22 -16.87
C ASP A 131 -7.00 -1.90 -17.53
N ALA A 132 -5.82 -1.43 -17.14
CA ALA A 132 -5.21 -0.22 -17.70
C ALA A 132 -5.06 -0.29 -19.22
N SER A 133 -4.70 -1.45 -19.76
CA SER A 133 -4.50 -1.66 -21.20
C SER A 133 -5.77 -1.39 -22.01
N ASN A 134 -6.93 -1.85 -21.51
CA ASN A 134 -8.21 -1.69 -22.19
C ASN A 134 -8.69 -0.23 -22.11
N ILE A 135 -8.56 0.41 -20.94
CA ILE A 135 -8.94 1.81 -20.78
C ILE A 135 -8.04 2.72 -21.64
N ALA A 136 -6.73 2.48 -21.64
CA ALA A 136 -5.81 3.28 -22.46
C ALA A 136 -6.19 3.22 -23.93
N ALA A 137 -6.50 2.03 -24.46
CA ALA A 137 -6.90 1.88 -25.86
C ALA A 137 -8.22 2.61 -26.18
N VAL A 138 -9.24 2.48 -25.31
CA VAL A 138 -10.54 3.13 -25.50
C VAL A 138 -10.43 4.65 -25.41
N LEU A 139 -9.72 5.16 -24.40
CA LEU A 139 -9.51 6.59 -24.23
C LEU A 139 -8.71 7.15 -25.41
N GLN A 140 -7.57 6.55 -25.74
CA GLN A 140 -6.73 7.00 -26.86
C GLN A 140 -7.54 7.07 -28.15
N GLN A 141 -8.33 6.03 -28.46
CA GLN A 141 -9.20 6.03 -29.64
C GLN A 141 -10.20 7.20 -29.61
N SER A 142 -10.85 7.46 -28.48
CA SER A 142 -11.83 8.56 -28.36
C SER A 142 -11.19 9.95 -28.59
N PHE A 143 -9.95 10.14 -28.14
CA PHE A 143 -9.22 11.39 -28.35
C PHE A 143 -8.66 11.50 -29.77
N ASP A 144 -8.35 10.38 -30.42
CA ASP A 144 -7.90 10.31 -31.81
C ASP A 144 -9.02 10.59 -32.82
N GLU A 145 -10.28 10.33 -32.46
CA GLU A 145 -11.47 10.65 -33.25
C GLU A 145 -11.75 12.17 -33.35
N ARG A 146 -11.06 13.00 -32.56
CA ARG A 146 -11.21 14.46 -32.60
C ARG A 146 -10.69 15.07 -33.93
N PRO A 147 -11.23 16.21 -34.37
CA PRO A 147 -10.76 16.91 -35.56
C PRO A 147 -9.25 17.17 -35.53
N ALA A 148 -8.57 17.02 -36.66
CA ALA A 148 -7.10 17.16 -36.74
C ALA A 148 -6.59 18.53 -36.22
N ALA A 149 -7.39 19.58 -36.37
CA ALA A 149 -7.09 20.92 -35.84
C ALA A 149 -7.08 20.97 -34.30
N GLU A 150 -7.97 20.21 -33.64
CA GLU A 150 -8.00 20.09 -32.18
C GLU A 150 -6.87 19.19 -31.68
N ARG A 151 -6.56 18.10 -32.39
CA ARG A 151 -5.43 17.21 -32.01
C ARG A 151 -4.07 17.91 -32.07
N ALA A 152 -3.89 18.83 -33.02
CA ALA A 152 -2.68 19.63 -33.13
C ALA A 152 -2.55 20.73 -32.05
N THR A 153 -3.67 21.22 -31.53
CA THR A 153 -3.67 22.27 -30.49
C THR A 153 -3.72 21.70 -29.07
N LYS A 154 -4.33 20.54 -28.89
CA LYS A 154 -4.52 19.85 -27.61
C LYS A 154 -4.11 18.37 -27.74
N PRO A 155 -2.80 18.07 -27.83
CA PRO A 155 -2.32 16.70 -27.94
C PRO A 155 -2.62 15.89 -26.68
N VAL A 156 -2.93 14.61 -26.89
CA VAL A 156 -3.20 13.60 -25.85
C VAL A 156 -2.55 12.28 -26.25
N ASP A 157 -1.69 11.75 -25.39
CA ASP A 157 -1.08 10.41 -25.49
C ASP A 157 -1.34 9.66 -24.18
N ILE A 158 -2.01 8.52 -24.27
CA ILE A 158 -2.43 7.70 -23.14
C ILE A 158 -1.84 6.31 -23.34
N ARG A 159 -1.02 5.88 -22.37
CA ARG A 159 -0.38 4.56 -22.36
C ARG A 159 -0.68 3.84 -21.07
N ALA A 160 -0.68 2.52 -21.13
CA ALA A 160 -0.85 1.66 -19.97
C ALA A 160 0.47 0.96 -19.62
N ASP A 161 0.75 0.90 -18.32
CA ASP A 161 1.65 -0.10 -17.77
C ASP A 161 0.82 -1.23 -17.17
N ALA A 162 0.74 -2.34 -17.90
CA ALA A 162 -0.01 -3.52 -17.50
C ALA A 162 0.58 -4.20 -16.25
N SER A 163 1.88 -4.03 -15.97
CA SER A 163 2.54 -4.68 -14.83
C SER A 163 2.13 -4.05 -13.49
N THR A 164 1.90 -2.73 -13.49
CA THR A 164 1.51 -1.96 -12.30
C THR A 164 0.03 -1.55 -12.30
N ASN A 165 -0.71 -1.89 -13.36
CA ASN A 165 -2.07 -1.46 -13.64
C ASN A 165 -2.24 0.07 -13.54
N THR A 166 -1.36 0.79 -14.23
CA THR A 166 -1.25 2.25 -14.16
C THR A 166 -1.43 2.87 -15.55
N LEU A 167 -2.15 3.98 -15.63
CA LEU A 167 -2.25 4.82 -16.81
C LEU A 167 -1.22 5.94 -16.75
N ILE A 168 -0.48 6.10 -17.83
CA ILE A 168 0.47 7.19 -18.07
C ILE A 168 -0.18 8.10 -19.11
N VAL A 169 -0.61 9.28 -18.67
CA VAL A 169 -1.34 10.25 -19.49
C VAL A 169 -0.45 11.46 -19.73
N ALA A 170 -0.21 11.80 -20.99
CA ALA A 170 0.40 13.06 -21.40
C ALA A 170 -0.65 13.84 -22.19
N ALA A 171 -1.27 14.85 -21.57
CA ALA A 171 -2.38 15.61 -22.18
C ALA A 171 -2.25 17.12 -21.91
N HIS A 172 -2.70 17.94 -22.87
CA HIS A 172 -2.72 19.40 -22.69
C HIS A 172 -3.46 19.77 -21.39
N GLN A 173 -3.02 20.85 -20.72
CA GLN A 173 -3.56 21.28 -19.41
C GLN A 173 -5.09 21.45 -19.36
N ASP A 174 -5.72 21.75 -20.49
CA ASP A 174 -7.18 21.91 -20.58
C ASP A 174 -7.92 20.58 -20.73
N VAL A 175 -7.26 19.54 -21.21
CA VAL A 175 -7.84 18.20 -21.48
C VAL A 175 -7.51 17.22 -20.36
N LEU A 176 -6.41 17.45 -19.65
CA LEU A 176 -5.99 16.59 -18.55
C LEU A 176 -7.07 16.43 -17.46
N PRO A 177 -7.79 17.49 -17.02
CA PRO A 177 -8.89 17.34 -16.05
C PRO A 177 -10.06 16.49 -16.57
N GLU A 178 -10.34 16.54 -17.87
CA GLU A 178 -11.36 15.72 -18.52
C GLU A 178 -10.98 14.22 -18.44
N VAL A 179 -9.72 13.90 -18.78
CA VAL A 179 -9.19 12.53 -18.66
C VAL A 179 -9.20 12.06 -17.21
N GLU A 180 -8.80 12.93 -16.27
CA GLU A 180 -8.78 12.60 -14.84
C GLU A 180 -10.18 12.26 -14.32
N GLN A 181 -11.20 13.02 -14.72
CA GLN A 181 -12.58 12.76 -14.34
C GLN A 181 -13.09 11.43 -14.89
N ILE A 182 -12.88 11.15 -16.18
CA ILE A 182 -13.32 9.89 -16.80
C ILE A 182 -12.65 8.69 -16.12
N VAL A 183 -11.35 8.77 -15.85
CA VAL A 183 -10.62 7.71 -15.16
C VAL A 183 -11.12 7.54 -13.72
N SER A 184 -11.45 8.63 -13.03
CA SER A 184 -12.04 8.56 -11.68
C SER A 184 -13.41 7.89 -11.70
N ASP A 185 -14.30 8.31 -12.60
CA ASP A 185 -15.65 7.77 -12.75
C ASP A 185 -15.60 6.27 -13.08
N LEU A 186 -14.67 5.84 -13.95
CA LEU A 186 -14.47 4.42 -14.28
C LEU A 186 -13.93 3.60 -13.09
N ASN A 187 -13.02 4.17 -12.31
CA ASN A 187 -12.50 3.52 -11.10
C ASN A 187 -13.59 3.34 -10.04
N ASP A 188 -14.50 4.31 -9.92
CA ASP A 188 -15.60 4.28 -8.95
C ASP A 188 -16.79 3.44 -9.45
N ALA A 189 -17.08 3.47 -10.75
CA ALA A 189 -18.13 2.69 -11.38
C ALA A 189 -17.86 1.19 -11.43
N GLN A 190 -16.60 0.74 -11.25
CA GLN A 190 -16.24 -0.69 -11.17
C GLN A 190 -15.88 -1.18 -9.76
N ALA A 191 -15.78 -0.30 -8.76
CA ALA A 191 -15.91 -0.73 -7.35
C ALA A 191 -17.32 -1.31 -7.06
N ILE A 192 -18.21 -1.11 -8.01
CA ILE A 192 -19.57 -1.58 -8.11
C ILE A 192 -19.56 -2.48 -9.35
N ASP A 193 -19.54 -3.79 -9.20
CA ASP A 193 -19.67 -4.69 -10.36
C ASP A 193 -21.03 -4.48 -11.07
N SER A 194 -21.25 -5.12 -12.23
CA SER A 194 -22.46 -4.94 -13.06
C SER A 194 -23.78 -5.26 -12.34
N GLU A 195 -23.72 -5.80 -11.13
CA GLU A 195 -24.83 -6.09 -10.22
C GLU A 195 -24.93 -5.14 -9.01
N GLY A 196 -24.08 -4.10 -8.95
CA GLY A 196 -24.12 -3.14 -7.87
C GLY A 196 -23.30 -3.52 -6.64
N ARG A 197 -22.52 -4.60 -6.67
CA ARG A 197 -21.87 -5.23 -5.51
C ARG A 197 -20.48 -4.66 -5.26
N GLY A 198 -20.20 -4.49 -3.99
CA GLY A 198 -18.91 -4.00 -3.50
C GLY A 198 -18.42 -4.86 -2.34
N ILE A 199 -17.10 -4.90 -2.16
CA ILE A 199 -16.46 -5.56 -1.03
C ILE A 199 -16.17 -4.53 0.05
N GLN A 200 -16.69 -4.75 1.26
CA GLN A 200 -16.45 -3.91 2.43
C GLN A 200 -15.88 -4.71 3.59
N ILE A 201 -14.91 -4.14 4.29
CA ILE A 201 -14.26 -4.73 5.46
C ILE A 201 -14.81 -4.05 6.71
N PHE A 202 -15.33 -4.85 7.64
CA PHE A 202 -15.86 -4.40 8.92
C PHE A 202 -14.97 -4.91 10.06
N PRO A 203 -14.15 -4.04 10.68
CA PRO A 203 -13.38 -4.43 11.85
C PRO A 203 -14.30 -4.61 13.06
N LEU A 204 -14.15 -5.72 13.78
CA LEU A 204 -14.95 -6.04 14.95
C LEU A 204 -14.17 -5.75 16.24
N ARG A 205 -14.88 -5.26 17.26
CA ARG A 205 -14.25 -4.89 18.55
C ARG A 205 -14.40 -5.96 19.61
N VAL A 206 -15.55 -6.61 19.67
CA VAL A 206 -15.91 -7.49 20.80
C VAL A 206 -16.17 -8.90 20.33
N ALA A 207 -16.95 -9.05 19.27
CA ALA A 207 -17.28 -10.33 18.69
C ALA A 207 -16.10 -10.92 17.89
N ARG A 208 -16.02 -12.26 17.90
CA ARG A 208 -15.11 -13.00 17.01
C ARG A 208 -15.67 -13.04 15.59
N ALA A 209 -14.85 -12.63 14.63
CA ALA A 209 -15.21 -12.59 13.21
C ALA A 209 -15.72 -13.93 12.70
N GLU A 210 -15.09 -15.05 13.08
CA GLU A 210 -15.49 -16.38 12.62
C GLU A 210 -16.91 -16.76 13.07
N GLU A 211 -17.25 -16.44 14.31
CA GLU A 211 -18.57 -16.74 14.86
C GLU A 211 -19.66 -15.86 14.24
N LEU A 212 -19.39 -14.56 14.04
CA LEU A 212 -20.34 -13.67 13.36
C LEU A 212 -20.51 -14.02 11.88
N ALA A 213 -19.43 -14.37 11.17
CA ALA A 213 -19.52 -14.78 9.79
C ALA A 213 -20.45 -15.98 9.62
N ARG A 214 -20.33 -17.00 10.48
CA ARG A 214 -21.22 -18.18 10.47
C ARG A 214 -22.67 -17.81 10.76
N THR A 215 -22.92 -16.96 11.75
CA THR A 215 -24.29 -16.50 12.08
C THR A 215 -24.91 -15.75 10.90
N ILE A 216 -24.16 -14.86 10.27
CA ILE A 216 -24.68 -14.08 9.14
C ILE A 216 -24.87 -14.94 7.90
N ASP A 217 -23.97 -15.88 7.63
CA ASP A 217 -24.10 -16.82 6.51
C ASP A 217 -25.36 -17.70 6.65
N GLN A 218 -25.76 -18.03 7.88
CA GLN A 218 -27.02 -18.72 8.17
C GLN A 218 -28.26 -17.86 7.99
N MET A 219 -28.16 -16.54 8.20
CA MET A 219 -29.27 -15.60 7.96
C MET A 219 -29.50 -15.33 6.47
N TYR A 220 -28.45 -15.45 5.66
CA TYR A 220 -28.50 -15.25 4.21
C TYR A 220 -28.05 -16.53 3.47
N PRO A 221 -28.82 -17.63 3.58
CA PRO A 221 -28.49 -18.87 2.89
C PRO A 221 -28.64 -18.72 1.38
N GLU A 222 -27.98 -19.60 0.64
CA GLU A 222 -28.11 -19.63 -0.81
C GLU A 222 -29.55 -20.02 -1.22
N PRO A 223 -30.23 -19.27 -2.12
CA PRO A 223 -31.58 -19.59 -2.53
C PRO A 223 -31.69 -21.04 -3.06
N PRO A 224 -32.76 -21.76 -2.68
CA PRO A 224 -32.97 -23.13 -3.15
C PRO A 224 -33.12 -23.14 -4.67
N MET A 225 -32.66 -24.23 -5.29
CA MET A 225 -32.73 -24.39 -6.74
C MET A 225 -34.19 -24.42 -7.21
N PRO A 226 -34.62 -23.50 -8.10
CA PRO A 226 -35.97 -23.55 -8.64
C PRO A 226 -36.20 -24.84 -9.41
N VAL A 227 -37.42 -25.39 -9.30
CA VAL A 227 -37.84 -26.58 -10.04
C VAL A 227 -39.07 -26.29 -10.87
N ASP A 228 -39.15 -26.85 -12.07
CA ASP A 228 -40.36 -26.83 -12.90
C ASP A 228 -41.49 -27.66 -12.25
N SER A 229 -42.73 -27.53 -12.73
CA SER A 229 -43.89 -28.35 -12.30
C SER A 229 -43.69 -29.87 -12.41
N ARG A 230 -42.63 -30.32 -13.09
CA ARG A 230 -42.23 -31.73 -13.25
C ARG A 230 -41.04 -32.12 -12.36
N GLY A 231 -40.64 -31.28 -11.41
CA GLY A 231 -39.53 -31.52 -10.48
C GLY A 231 -38.13 -31.44 -11.09
N ARG A 232 -37.99 -30.82 -12.27
CA ARG A 232 -36.67 -30.66 -12.94
C ARG A 232 -36.01 -29.36 -12.49
N PRO A 233 -34.71 -29.37 -12.11
CA PRO A 233 -34.01 -28.15 -11.71
C PRO A 233 -33.89 -27.16 -12.87
N ARG A 234 -34.09 -25.88 -12.56
CA ARG A 234 -33.98 -24.73 -13.47
C ARG A 234 -32.88 -23.78 -13.00
N PRO A 235 -31.62 -24.02 -13.39
CA PRO A 235 -30.49 -23.17 -13.01
C PRO A 235 -30.60 -21.75 -13.59
N ASP A 236 -31.28 -21.61 -14.73
CA ASP A 236 -31.54 -20.36 -15.45
C ASP A 236 -32.38 -19.36 -14.65
N LEU A 237 -33.21 -19.84 -13.72
CA LEU A 237 -34.07 -19.02 -12.86
C LEU A 237 -33.50 -18.81 -11.46
N ARG A 238 -32.30 -19.34 -11.18
CA ARG A 238 -31.72 -19.30 -9.84
C ARG A 238 -31.25 -17.88 -9.54
N GLN A 239 -31.79 -17.29 -8.48
CA GLN A 239 -31.28 -16.03 -7.94
C GLN A 239 -29.90 -16.28 -7.33
N GLY A 240 -28.94 -15.41 -7.67
CA GLY A 240 -27.61 -15.43 -7.05
C GLY A 240 -27.69 -15.17 -5.55
N LYS A 241 -26.71 -15.66 -4.79
CA LYS A 241 -26.62 -15.34 -3.37
C LYS A 241 -26.38 -13.84 -3.21
N GLU A 242 -27.26 -13.22 -2.45
CA GLU A 242 -27.26 -11.76 -2.33
C GLU A 242 -26.09 -11.24 -1.48
N ILE A 243 -25.62 -12.00 -0.48
CA ILE A 243 -24.54 -11.60 0.43
C ILE A 243 -23.56 -12.75 0.62
N PHE A 244 -22.27 -12.48 0.46
CA PHE A 244 -21.20 -13.39 0.87
C PHE A 244 -20.44 -12.78 2.04
N VAL A 245 -20.21 -13.57 3.08
CA VAL A 245 -19.47 -13.13 4.27
C VAL A 245 -18.30 -14.08 4.51
N ARG A 246 -17.13 -13.52 4.78
CA ARG A 246 -15.94 -14.27 5.18
C ARG A 246 -15.32 -13.60 6.40
N ALA A 247 -14.72 -14.39 7.29
CA ALA A 247 -13.97 -13.89 8.43
C ALA A 247 -12.49 -13.84 8.10
N ASP A 248 -11.84 -12.72 8.42
CA ASP A 248 -10.39 -12.64 8.58
C ASP A 248 -10.05 -12.76 10.06
N VAL A 249 -9.48 -13.91 10.43
CA VAL A 249 -9.12 -14.23 11.81
C VAL A 249 -7.89 -13.43 12.28
N ALA A 250 -6.97 -13.07 11.37
CA ALA A 250 -5.75 -12.38 11.72
C ALA A 250 -6.01 -10.94 12.18
N THR A 251 -6.98 -10.27 11.53
CA THR A 251 -7.34 -8.88 11.82
C THR A 251 -8.66 -8.75 12.60
N ASN A 252 -9.29 -9.87 12.98
CA ASN A 252 -10.63 -9.94 13.55
C ASN A 252 -11.65 -9.05 12.80
N SER A 253 -11.69 -9.21 11.48
CA SER A 253 -12.53 -8.40 10.59
C SER A 253 -13.46 -9.27 9.76
N LEU A 254 -14.64 -8.74 9.43
CA LEU A 254 -15.57 -9.37 8.49
C LEU A 254 -15.42 -8.76 7.11
N ILE A 255 -15.18 -9.61 6.11
CA ILE A 255 -15.15 -9.22 4.70
C ILE A 255 -16.50 -9.58 4.11
N VAL A 256 -17.20 -8.58 3.57
CA VAL A 256 -18.56 -8.71 3.08
C VAL A 256 -18.61 -8.28 1.63
N ASP A 257 -19.13 -9.15 0.79
CA ASP A 257 -19.45 -8.87 -0.61
C ASP A 257 -20.97 -8.86 -0.76
N ALA A 258 -21.52 -7.69 -1.07
CA ALA A 258 -22.94 -7.48 -1.25
C ALA A 258 -23.25 -6.29 -2.17
N PRO A 259 -24.46 -6.26 -2.77
CA PRO A 259 -24.98 -5.06 -3.44
C PRO A 259 -24.92 -3.83 -2.53
N SER A 260 -24.49 -2.71 -3.07
CA SER A 260 -24.35 -1.39 -2.42
C SER A 260 -25.62 -0.96 -1.68
N ALA A 261 -26.80 -1.23 -2.27
CA ALA A 261 -28.09 -0.97 -1.63
C ALA A 261 -28.29 -1.73 -0.30
N ARG A 262 -27.66 -2.89 -0.13
CA ARG A 262 -27.73 -3.71 1.09
C ARG A 262 -26.59 -3.45 2.07
N LEU A 263 -25.42 -3.00 1.60
CA LEU A 263 -24.27 -2.70 2.46
C LEU A 263 -24.59 -1.65 3.54
N ALA A 264 -25.37 -0.61 3.22
CA ALA A 264 -25.72 0.44 4.18
C ALA A 264 -26.52 -0.09 5.39
N GLY A 265 -27.50 -0.98 5.16
CA GLY A 265 -28.25 -1.63 6.24
C GLY A 265 -27.42 -2.69 6.96
N PHE A 266 -26.52 -3.35 6.24
CA PHE A 266 -25.65 -4.39 6.78
C PHE A 266 -24.62 -3.84 7.79
N GLU A 267 -24.10 -2.63 7.57
CA GLU A 267 -23.20 -1.98 8.53
C GLU A 267 -23.85 -1.81 9.91
N GLN A 268 -25.13 -1.41 9.95
CA GLN A 268 -25.87 -1.25 11.20
C GLN A 268 -26.08 -2.60 11.89
N LEU A 269 -26.47 -3.63 11.13
CA LEU A 269 -26.64 -4.99 11.63
C LEU A 269 -25.34 -5.52 12.28
N VAL A 270 -24.20 -5.37 11.60
CA VAL A 270 -22.90 -5.80 12.14
C VAL A 270 -22.56 -5.06 13.44
N LYS A 271 -22.82 -3.75 13.52
CA LYS A 271 -22.60 -2.96 14.73
C LYS A 271 -23.48 -3.41 15.89
N GLU A 272 -24.75 -3.74 15.63
CA GLU A 272 -25.66 -4.25 16.65
C GLU A 272 -25.22 -5.63 17.16
N LEU A 273 -24.83 -6.53 16.25
CA LEU A 273 -24.37 -7.88 16.61
C LEU A 273 -23.02 -7.87 17.35
N ASP A 274 -22.09 -6.97 17.00
CA ASP A 274 -20.82 -6.78 17.73
C ASP A 274 -21.07 -6.28 19.16
N ARG A 275 -22.06 -5.38 19.34
CA ARG A 275 -22.48 -4.91 20.68
C ARG A 275 -23.24 -5.96 21.47
N ALA A 276 -24.13 -6.73 20.84
CA ALA A 276 -24.95 -7.72 21.53
C ALA A 276 -24.10 -8.80 22.23
N LYS A 277 -22.97 -9.19 21.64
CA LYS A 277 -21.98 -10.07 22.30
C LYS A 277 -21.25 -9.42 23.47
N ALA A 278 -21.11 -8.09 23.50
CA ALA A 278 -20.55 -7.40 24.66
C ALA A 278 -21.44 -7.52 25.90
N THR A 279 -22.75 -7.65 25.69
CA THR A 279 -23.80 -7.86 26.69
C THR A 279 -24.08 -9.32 27.03
N GLU A 280 -23.22 -10.28 26.65
CA GLU A 280 -23.12 -11.52 27.44
C GLU A 280 -22.51 -11.13 28.80
N ASP A 281 -23.36 -10.56 29.68
CA ASP A 281 -22.98 -9.83 30.87
C ASP A 281 -22.26 -10.77 31.86
N VAL A 282 -20.94 -10.72 31.83
CA VAL A 282 -20.09 -11.33 32.84
C VAL A 282 -19.93 -10.31 33.96
N GLU A 283 -20.58 -10.56 35.10
CA GLU A 283 -20.43 -9.74 36.30
C GLU A 283 -19.25 -10.25 37.11
N VAL A 284 -18.35 -9.33 37.49
CA VAL A 284 -17.26 -9.62 38.42
C VAL A 284 -17.63 -9.12 39.80
N ARG A 285 -17.67 -10.02 40.78
CA ARG A 285 -17.92 -9.68 42.19
C ARG A 285 -16.73 -10.07 43.05
N THR A 286 -16.34 -9.15 43.92
CA THR A 286 -15.29 -9.37 44.92
C THR A 286 -15.93 -9.59 46.29
N TYR A 287 -15.68 -10.74 46.89
CA TYR A 287 -16.16 -11.11 48.21
C TYR A 287 -15.00 -11.14 49.21
N GLN A 288 -15.14 -10.39 50.30
CA GLN A 288 -14.17 -10.40 51.40
C GLN A 288 -14.52 -11.47 52.43
N LEU A 289 -13.61 -12.40 52.68
CA LEU A 289 -13.80 -13.48 53.65
C LEU A 289 -13.33 -13.03 55.04
N LYS A 290 -14.21 -13.08 56.05
CA LYS A 290 -13.89 -12.64 57.43
C LYS A 290 -13.45 -13.76 58.38
N ARG A 291 -13.87 -15.01 58.12
CA ARG A 291 -13.76 -16.14 59.07
C ARG A 291 -13.51 -17.49 58.40
N ALA A 292 -13.31 -17.51 57.08
CA ALA A 292 -13.14 -18.74 56.32
C ALA A 292 -11.74 -18.80 55.71
N ASP A 293 -11.20 -20.00 55.60
CA ASP A 293 -9.94 -20.25 54.89
C ASP A 293 -10.15 -20.07 53.37
N LEU A 294 -9.38 -19.14 52.78
CA LEU A 294 -9.56 -18.72 51.39
C LEU A 294 -9.28 -19.88 50.41
N GLU A 295 -8.26 -20.70 50.69
CA GLU A 295 -7.87 -21.82 49.83
C GLU A 295 -8.93 -22.92 49.82
N SER A 296 -9.44 -23.29 51.00
CA SER A 296 -10.50 -24.29 51.13
C SER A 296 -11.82 -23.84 50.47
N VAL A 297 -12.18 -22.55 50.61
CA VAL A 297 -13.38 -21.99 49.95
C VAL A 297 -13.20 -21.95 48.43
N GLN A 298 -12.03 -21.55 47.96
CA GLN A 298 -11.72 -21.49 46.54
C GLN A 298 -11.76 -22.89 45.90
N SER A 299 -11.15 -23.90 46.52
CA SER A 299 -11.15 -25.26 45.97
C SER A 299 -12.56 -25.83 45.86
N THR A 300 -13.36 -25.64 46.91
CA THR A 300 -14.76 -26.11 46.97
C THR A 300 -15.62 -25.41 45.91
N LEU A 301 -15.51 -24.09 45.79
CA LEU A 301 -16.29 -23.33 44.80
C LEU A 301 -15.86 -23.66 43.37
N ARG A 302 -14.57 -23.89 43.11
CA ARG A 302 -14.08 -24.36 41.81
C ARG A 302 -14.64 -25.73 41.46
N GLU A 303 -14.62 -26.66 42.40
CA GLU A 303 -15.18 -28.00 42.19
C GLU A 303 -16.69 -27.94 41.90
N LEU A 304 -17.44 -27.04 42.56
CA LEU A 304 -18.86 -26.83 42.29
C LEU A 304 -19.10 -26.16 40.92
N ALA A 305 -18.23 -25.23 40.51
CA ALA A 305 -18.29 -24.60 39.19
C ALA A 305 -18.01 -25.61 38.06
N ASP A 306 -16.97 -26.44 38.22
CA ASP A 306 -16.59 -27.47 37.26
C ASP A 306 -17.68 -28.54 37.08
N ARG A 307 -18.41 -28.85 38.16
CA ARG A 307 -19.56 -29.76 38.15
C ARG A 307 -20.85 -29.11 37.63
N ASN A 308 -20.77 -27.86 37.16
CA ASN A 308 -21.90 -27.03 36.71
C ASN A 308 -23.03 -26.90 37.75
N ALA A 309 -22.71 -27.07 39.04
CA ALA A 309 -23.68 -27.08 40.14
C ALA A 309 -24.10 -25.66 40.59
N LEU A 310 -23.43 -24.62 40.07
CA LEU A 310 -23.70 -23.21 40.38
C LEU A 310 -24.79 -22.58 39.48
N GLY A 311 -25.49 -23.38 38.67
CA GLY A 311 -26.62 -22.92 37.86
C GLY A 311 -26.24 -22.12 36.61
N ALA A 312 -25.00 -22.21 36.14
CA ALA A 312 -24.61 -21.64 34.86
C ALA A 312 -25.26 -22.45 33.72
N THR A 313 -26.35 -21.93 33.17
CA THR A 313 -27.06 -22.53 32.03
C THR A 313 -26.50 -22.10 30.67
N GLY A 314 -25.30 -21.50 30.64
CA GLY A 314 -24.70 -20.89 29.46
C GLY A 314 -23.27 -21.36 29.15
N ARG A 315 -22.80 -21.00 27.95
CA ARG A 315 -21.43 -21.26 27.43
C ARG A 315 -20.32 -20.47 28.14
N THR A 316 -20.66 -19.62 29.12
CA THR A 316 -19.73 -18.78 29.88
C THR A 316 -19.37 -19.45 31.21
N PRO A 317 -18.13 -19.96 31.38
CA PRO A 317 -17.71 -20.63 32.60
C PRO A 317 -17.56 -19.64 33.76
N VAL A 318 -18.02 -20.04 34.95
CA VAL A 318 -17.78 -19.28 36.18
C VAL A 318 -16.31 -19.44 36.56
N THR A 319 -15.57 -18.32 36.62
CA THR A 319 -14.15 -18.31 36.99
C THR A 319 -13.98 -17.80 38.42
N ILE A 320 -13.18 -18.50 39.23
CA ILE A 320 -12.94 -18.18 40.64
C ILE A 320 -11.44 -18.01 40.89
N SER A 321 -11.07 -16.80 41.28
CA SER A 321 -9.69 -16.39 41.60
C SER A 321 -9.60 -15.90 43.05
N ALA A 322 -8.47 -16.17 43.71
CA ALA A 322 -8.23 -15.79 45.09
C ALA A 322 -7.07 -14.80 45.16
N GLU A 323 -7.26 -13.72 45.91
CA GLU A 323 -6.24 -12.72 46.19
C GLU A 323 -5.75 -12.88 47.63
N LEU A 324 -4.61 -13.53 47.79
CA LEU A 324 -4.07 -13.96 49.09
C LEU A 324 -3.74 -12.81 50.04
N ARG A 325 -3.36 -11.63 49.53
CA ARG A 325 -3.01 -10.47 50.38
C ARG A 325 -4.25 -9.82 51.01
N GLY A 326 -5.37 -9.83 50.30
CA GLY A 326 -6.60 -9.17 50.73
C GLY A 326 -7.60 -10.09 51.41
N GLN A 327 -7.41 -11.41 51.35
CA GLN A 327 -8.46 -12.41 51.67
C GLN A 327 -9.74 -12.21 50.84
N SER A 328 -9.57 -11.73 49.61
CA SER A 328 -10.64 -11.52 48.63
C SER A 328 -10.79 -12.72 47.70
N LEU A 329 -12.04 -13.11 47.45
CA LEU A 329 -12.43 -14.03 46.38
C LEU A 329 -13.05 -13.23 45.23
N ILE A 330 -12.49 -13.35 44.04
CA ILE A 330 -13.01 -12.72 42.82
C ILE A 330 -13.75 -13.80 42.03
N VAL A 331 -15.05 -13.58 41.81
CA VAL A 331 -15.92 -14.47 41.05
C VAL A 331 -16.38 -13.74 39.80
N SER A 332 -16.17 -14.36 38.64
CA SER A 332 -16.58 -13.86 37.33
C SER A 332 -17.56 -14.86 36.72
N GLY A 333 -18.76 -14.42 36.35
CA GLY A 333 -19.78 -15.32 35.79
C GLY A 333 -20.99 -14.56 35.22
N PRO A 334 -21.91 -15.27 34.54
CA PRO A 334 -23.11 -14.65 33.96
C PRO A 334 -23.96 -13.98 35.05
N VAL A 335 -24.53 -12.81 34.76
CA VAL A 335 -25.44 -12.10 35.68
C VAL A 335 -26.60 -13.02 36.09
N PRO A 336 -26.83 -13.23 37.41
CA PRO A 336 -27.95 -14.04 37.85
C PRO A 336 -29.27 -13.34 37.48
N SER A 337 -30.19 -14.07 36.85
CA SER A 337 -31.56 -13.59 36.62
C SER A 337 -32.18 -13.17 37.96
N PRO A 338 -32.83 -12.00 38.07
CA PRO A 338 -33.46 -11.57 39.32
C PRO A 338 -34.57 -12.57 39.69
N GLN A 339 -34.31 -13.43 40.68
CA GLN A 339 -35.35 -14.26 41.26
C GLN A 339 -36.25 -13.38 42.14
N PRO A 340 -37.59 -13.56 42.09
CA PRO A 340 -38.48 -12.85 43.00
C PRO A 340 -38.16 -13.27 44.44
N ALA A 341 -37.95 -12.28 45.30
CA ALA A 341 -37.66 -12.49 46.72
C ALA A 341 -38.83 -13.26 47.38
N SER A 342 -38.69 -14.58 47.51
CA SER A 342 -39.59 -15.40 48.30
C SER A 342 -39.36 -15.08 49.77
N ALA A 343 -40.32 -14.34 50.32
CA ALA A 343 -40.46 -14.05 51.74
C ALA A 343 -40.62 -15.36 52.54
N CYS A 344 -39.54 -15.82 53.17
CA CYS A 344 -39.62 -16.76 54.28
C CYS A 344 -39.17 -16.02 55.55
N GLY A 345 -40.14 -15.36 56.20
CA GLY A 345 -40.03 -14.99 57.59
C GLY A 345 -40.05 -16.25 58.46
N TYR A 346 -38.99 -16.49 59.21
CA TYR A 346 -39.00 -17.45 60.32
C TYR A 346 -39.71 -16.82 61.53
N PRO A 347 -40.57 -17.54 62.27
CA PRO A 347 -41.05 -17.06 63.56
C PRO A 347 -39.97 -17.29 64.65
N PRO A 348 -39.92 -16.46 65.71
CA PRO A 348 -38.99 -16.68 66.81
C PRO A 348 -39.44 -17.88 67.67
N CYS A 349 -38.47 -18.70 68.09
CA CYS A 349 -38.67 -19.82 69.01
C CYS A 349 -39.13 -19.34 70.40
N PRO A 350 -40.03 -20.08 71.10
CA PRO A 350 -40.43 -19.73 72.46
C PRO A 350 -39.33 -20.09 73.46
N SER A 351 -38.97 -19.13 74.31
CA SER A 351 -38.05 -19.30 75.43
C SER A 351 -38.69 -20.13 76.55
N SER A 352 -38.07 -21.26 76.91
CA SER A 352 -38.41 -22.08 78.09
C SER A 352 -37.99 -21.41 79.41
N PRO A 353 -38.72 -21.62 80.52
CA PRO A 353 -38.51 -20.90 81.77
C PRO A 353 -37.39 -21.52 82.62
N ARG A 354 -36.50 -20.70 83.19
CA ARG A 354 -35.63 -21.12 84.30
C ARG A 354 -36.44 -21.11 85.61
N ARG A 355 -36.56 -22.27 86.25
CA ARG A 355 -36.90 -22.44 87.66
C ARG A 355 -35.62 -22.35 88.51
N GLY A 356 -35.76 -21.83 89.71
CA GLY A 356 -34.84 -22.04 90.85
C GLY A 356 -33.98 -20.84 91.15
#